data_AF-A0A135VX61-F1
#
_entry.id   AF-A0A135VX61-F1
#
_cell.length_a   1.000
_cell.length_b   1.000
_cell.length_c   1.000
_cell.angle_alpha   90.00
_cell.angle_beta   90.00
_cell.angle_gamma   90.00
#
_symmetry.space_group_name_H-M   'P 1'
#
loop_
_entity.id
_entity.type
_entity.pdbx_description
1 polymer ?
#
loop_
_entity_poly.entity_id
_entity_poly.type
_entity_poly.pdbx_seq_one_letter_code
_entity_poly.pdbx_strand_id
1 'polypeptide(L)'
;MGDKDLVGRCGLYCGACGIYRAHKDDGEYLGRVASFLKCPPEKVRCEGCQVLTPECWGNECEIVKCLNEKGHQFCYECSAYDKHTCQRFEKFSGEYLKEDKVDLRANLSRIKAGEVDAWLKESAENFRCIHCGKPLPTSSFRKKCYHCGQELPS
;
A
#
# COMPACT_ATOMS: atom_id res chain seq x y z
N MET A 1 -9.12 14.92 1.05
CA MET A 1 -8.56 13.67 1.59
C MET A 1 -7.80 14.02 2.85
N GLY A 2 -8.15 13.39 3.97
CA GLY A 2 -7.39 13.49 5.21
C GLY A 2 -6.30 12.42 5.24
N ASP A 3 -5.26 12.61 6.04
CA ASP A 3 -4.15 11.63 6.14
C ASP A 3 -4.63 10.22 6.54
N LYS A 4 -5.73 10.15 7.30
CA LYS A 4 -6.38 8.89 7.71
C LYS A 4 -6.93 8.06 6.54
N ASP A 5 -7.17 8.67 5.38
CA ASP A 5 -7.61 7.96 4.18
C ASP A 5 -6.52 7.01 3.64
N LEU A 6 -5.26 7.26 4.03
CA LEU A 6 -4.09 6.48 3.63
C LEU A 6 -3.74 5.33 4.57
N VAL A 7 -4.57 5.06 5.58
CA VAL A 7 -4.39 3.90 6.46
C VAL A 7 -4.81 2.64 5.71
N GLY A 8 -3.85 1.81 5.32
CA GLY A 8 -4.12 0.56 4.64
C GLY A 8 -4.92 -0.41 5.49
N ARG A 9 -6.03 -0.90 4.94
CA ARG A 9 -6.82 -2.00 5.51
C ARG A 9 -5.98 -3.29 5.74
N CYS A 10 -4.90 -3.44 4.98
CA CYS A 10 -3.92 -4.53 5.11
C CYS A 10 -2.71 -4.20 6.00
N GLY A 11 -2.62 -2.98 6.56
CA GLY A 11 -1.44 -2.51 7.32
C GLY A 11 -0.39 -1.78 6.49
N LEU A 12 -0.57 -1.68 5.17
CA LEU A 12 0.34 -0.91 4.32
C LEU A 12 -0.03 0.58 4.37
N TYR A 13 0.95 1.49 4.45
CA TYR A 13 0.67 2.89 4.18
C TYR A 13 0.26 3.07 2.71
N CYS A 14 -1.00 3.45 2.43
CA CYS A 14 -1.47 3.58 1.05
C CYS A 14 -0.66 4.61 0.25
N GLY A 15 -0.08 5.62 0.91
CA GLY A 15 0.87 6.53 0.27
C GLY A 15 2.10 5.85 -0.34
N ALA A 16 2.41 4.62 0.04
CA ALA A 16 3.45 3.77 -0.54
C ALA A 16 2.90 2.55 -1.31
N CYS A 17 1.58 2.41 -1.45
CA CYS A 17 1.00 1.37 -2.30
C CYS A 17 1.30 1.67 -3.78
N GLY A 18 1.82 0.68 -4.51
CA GLY A 18 2.15 0.85 -5.94
C GLY A 18 0.98 1.33 -6.80
N ILE A 19 -0.24 0.94 -6.48
CA ILE A 19 -1.44 1.30 -7.25
C ILE A 19 -1.87 2.74 -6.96
N TYR A 20 -1.83 3.14 -5.69
CA TYR A 20 -2.07 4.52 -5.29
C TYR A 20 -1.00 5.44 -5.88
N ARG A 21 0.29 5.04 -5.81
CA ARG A 21 1.39 5.80 -6.41
C ARG A 21 1.29 5.89 -7.92
N ALA A 22 0.95 4.80 -8.61
CA ALA A 22 0.71 4.80 -10.05
C ALA A 22 -0.36 5.83 -10.43
N HIS A 23 -1.49 5.85 -9.72
CA HIS A 23 -2.55 6.81 -10.00
C HIS A 23 -2.12 8.27 -9.74
N LYS A 24 -1.44 8.52 -8.60
CA LYS A 24 -1.11 9.89 -8.16
C LYS A 24 0.12 10.49 -8.83
N ASP A 25 1.06 9.65 -9.25
CA ASP A 25 2.32 10.11 -9.83
C ASP A 25 2.30 10.06 -11.37
N ASP A 26 1.37 9.31 -11.97
CA ASP A 26 1.15 9.20 -13.42
C ASP A 26 2.42 8.73 -14.19
N GLY A 27 2.44 8.95 -15.50
CA GLY A 27 3.61 8.82 -16.36
C GLY A 27 4.14 7.40 -16.48
N GLU A 28 5.47 7.27 -16.45
CA GLU A 28 6.13 5.99 -16.70
C GLU A 28 5.75 4.93 -15.65
N TYR A 29 5.61 5.33 -14.38
CA TYR A 29 5.26 4.40 -13.32
C TYR A 29 3.83 3.87 -13.46
N LEU A 30 2.89 4.73 -13.85
CA LEU A 30 1.52 4.32 -14.19
C LEU A 30 1.53 3.29 -15.32
N GLY A 31 2.26 3.55 -16.41
CA GLY A 31 2.36 2.62 -17.54
C GLY A 31 2.92 1.25 -17.14
N ARG A 32 3.96 1.22 -16.30
CA ARG A 32 4.55 -0.02 -15.76
C ARG A 32 3.55 -0.82 -14.92
N VAL A 33 2.83 -0.15 -14.01
CA VAL A 33 1.82 -0.79 -13.15
C VAL A 33 0.63 -1.28 -13.98
N ALA A 34 0.13 -0.47 -14.91
CA ALA A 34 -0.96 -0.85 -15.82
C ALA A 34 -0.60 -2.10 -16.64
N SER A 35 0.62 -2.16 -17.19
CA SER A 35 1.13 -3.32 -17.91
C SER A 35 1.23 -4.56 -17.02
N PHE A 36 1.72 -4.43 -15.79
CA PHE A 36 1.78 -5.53 -14.82
C PHE A 36 0.39 -6.08 -14.48
N LEU A 37 -0.57 -5.17 -14.28
CA LEU A 37 -1.97 -5.49 -13.99
C LEU A 37 -2.77 -5.91 -15.24
N LYS A 38 -2.17 -5.87 -16.43
CA LYS A 38 -2.79 -6.18 -17.72
C LYS A 38 -4.10 -5.40 -17.95
N CYS A 39 -4.10 -4.11 -17.62
CA CYS A 39 -5.25 -3.23 -17.80
C CYS A 39 -4.82 -1.87 -18.40
N PRO A 40 -5.76 -1.11 -19.00
CA PRO A 40 -5.47 0.25 -19.44
C PRO A 40 -5.07 1.15 -18.26
N PRO A 41 -4.13 2.11 -18.45
CA PRO A 41 -3.70 3.07 -17.42
C PRO A 41 -4.86 3.78 -16.70
N GLU A 42 -5.94 4.08 -17.43
CA GLU A 42 -7.11 4.81 -16.92
C GLU A 42 -7.88 3.99 -15.87
N LYS A 43 -7.69 2.67 -15.83
CA LYS A 43 -8.28 1.77 -14.83
C LYS A 43 -7.44 1.64 -13.57
N VAL A 44 -6.20 2.13 -13.55
CA VAL A 44 -5.34 2.15 -12.37
C VAL A 44 -5.66 3.42 -11.56
N ARG A 45 -6.85 3.43 -10.95
CA ARG A 45 -7.33 4.53 -10.09
C ARG A 45 -7.35 4.09 -8.64
N CYS A 46 -6.91 4.95 -7.73
CA CYS A 46 -6.99 4.67 -6.30
C CYS A 46 -6.84 5.95 -5.49
N GLU A 47 -7.75 6.17 -4.55
CA GLU A 47 -7.75 7.31 -3.62
C GLU A 47 -7.29 6.93 -2.20
N GLY A 48 -6.97 5.66 -1.98
CA GLY A 48 -6.73 5.08 -0.66
C GLY A 48 -7.84 4.10 -0.30
N CYS A 49 -7.48 3.01 0.37
CA CYS A 49 -8.43 1.91 0.61
C CYS A 49 -9.54 2.23 1.63
N GLN A 50 -9.44 3.35 2.35
CA GLN A 50 -10.51 3.83 3.23
C GLN A 50 -11.60 4.60 2.48
N VAL A 51 -11.31 5.07 1.27
CA VAL A 51 -12.18 5.95 0.46
C VAL A 51 -12.37 5.38 -0.94
N LEU A 52 -12.65 4.08 -1.03
CA LEU A 52 -12.85 3.39 -2.31
C LEU A 52 -14.11 3.88 -3.03
N THR A 53 -13.93 4.49 -4.19
CA THR A 53 -15.00 4.79 -5.15
C THR A 53 -15.22 3.60 -6.10
N PRO A 54 -16.34 3.52 -6.83
CA PRO A 54 -16.58 2.44 -7.80
C PRO A 54 -15.49 2.29 -8.87
N GLU A 55 -14.81 3.38 -9.20
CA GLU A 55 -13.75 3.42 -10.21
C GLU A 55 -12.38 3.00 -9.67
N CYS A 56 -12.23 2.89 -8.34
CA CYS A 56 -10.96 2.50 -7.74
C CYS A 56 -10.60 1.06 -8.09
N TRP A 57 -9.38 0.87 -8.62
CA TRP A 57 -8.74 -0.43 -8.73
C TRP A 57 -8.64 -1.13 -7.38
N GLY A 58 -8.60 -0.39 -6.26
CA GLY A 58 -8.64 -0.98 -4.92
C GLY A 58 -9.80 -1.96 -4.69
N ASN A 59 -10.90 -1.87 -5.47
CA ASN A 59 -11.98 -2.85 -5.46
C ASN A 59 -11.57 -4.23 -6.03
N GLU A 60 -10.52 -4.28 -6.86
CA GLU A 60 -9.93 -5.50 -7.40
C GLU A 60 -8.88 -6.14 -6.46
N CYS A 61 -8.42 -5.40 -5.44
CA CYS A 61 -7.45 -5.91 -4.46
C CYS A 61 -8.04 -7.09 -3.67
N GLU A 62 -7.35 -8.23 -3.67
CA GLU A 62 -7.80 -9.45 -3.01
C GLU A 62 -8.01 -9.28 -1.49
N ILE A 63 -7.17 -8.45 -0.84
CA ILE A 63 -7.33 -8.15 0.60
C ILE A 63 -8.59 -7.31 0.83
N VAL A 64 -8.83 -6.29 0.01
CA VAL A 64 -10.04 -5.46 0.13
C VAL A 64 -11.30 -6.28 -0.12
N LYS A 65 -11.33 -7.10 -1.18
CA LYS A 65 -12.45 -8.02 -1.46
C LYS A 65 -12.74 -8.92 -0.28
N CYS A 66 -11.70 -9.57 0.27
CA CYS A 66 -11.80 -10.41 1.45
C CYS A 66 -12.43 -9.70 2.66
N LEU A 67 -12.00 -8.46 2.91
CA LEU A 67 -12.46 -7.68 4.05
C LEU A 67 -13.92 -7.25 3.86
N ASN A 68 -14.28 -6.78 2.66
CA ASN A 68 -15.65 -6.43 2.31
C ASN A 68 -16.60 -7.63 2.44
N GLU A 69 -16.23 -8.80 1.92
CA GLU A 69 -17.02 -10.04 2.05
C GLU A 69 -17.26 -10.44 3.51
N LYS A 70 -16.30 -10.15 4.40
CA LYS A 70 -16.38 -10.47 5.84
C LYS A 70 -16.98 -9.34 6.68
N GLY A 71 -17.27 -8.18 6.09
CA GLY A 71 -17.72 -6.99 6.82
C GLY A 71 -16.64 -6.41 7.76
N HIS A 72 -15.36 -6.63 7.46
CA HIS A 72 -14.22 -6.11 8.21
C HIS A 72 -13.65 -4.86 7.54
N GLN A 73 -13.18 -3.92 8.34
CA GLN A 73 -12.34 -2.79 7.89
C GLN A 73 -10.87 -3.19 7.83
N PHE A 74 -10.38 -4.03 8.75
CA PHE A 74 -8.97 -4.39 8.84
C PHE A 74 -8.75 -5.88 9.00
N CYS A 75 -7.59 -6.37 8.54
CA CYS A 75 -7.23 -7.78 8.71
C CYS A 75 -7.19 -8.21 10.19
N TYR A 76 -6.83 -7.30 11.10
CA TYR A 76 -6.75 -7.60 12.54
C TYR A 76 -8.10 -7.92 13.19
N GLU A 77 -9.22 -7.67 12.52
CA GLU A 77 -10.57 -7.98 13.01
C GLU A 77 -10.94 -9.45 12.76
N CYS A 78 -10.18 -10.14 11.91
CA CYS A 78 -10.42 -11.54 11.56
C CYS A 78 -9.73 -12.48 12.57
N SER A 79 -10.46 -13.46 13.09
CA SER A 79 -9.89 -14.47 14.00
C SER A 79 -8.81 -15.34 13.37
N ALA A 80 -8.86 -15.57 12.04
CA ALA A 80 -7.82 -16.31 11.33
C ALA A 80 -6.51 -15.50 11.21
N TYR A 81 -6.58 -14.16 11.16
CA TYR A 81 -5.39 -13.31 11.22
C TYR A 81 -4.73 -13.42 12.59
N ASP A 82 -5.53 -13.34 13.66
CA ASP A 82 -5.08 -13.40 15.05
C ASP A 82 -4.42 -14.74 15.37
N LYS A 83 -4.99 -15.84 14.87
CA LYS A 83 -4.45 -17.20 15.02
C LYS A 83 -3.30 -17.53 14.05
N HIS A 84 -2.86 -16.60 13.22
CA HIS A 84 -1.84 -16.84 12.18
C HIS A 84 -2.18 -17.97 11.19
N THR A 85 -3.47 -18.16 10.90
CA THR A 85 -3.96 -19.19 9.96
C THR A 85 -4.52 -18.61 8.66
N CYS A 86 -4.57 -17.27 8.53
CA CYS A 86 -5.00 -16.61 7.31
C CYS A 86 -3.89 -16.66 6.23
N GLN A 87 -3.83 -17.75 5.46
CA GLN A 87 -2.82 -17.94 4.40
C GLN A 87 -2.74 -16.77 3.41
N ARG A 88 -3.88 -16.16 3.06
CA ARG A 88 -3.95 -14.99 2.18
C ARG A 88 -3.14 -13.82 2.75
N PHE A 89 -3.37 -13.50 4.02
CA PHE A 89 -2.65 -12.43 4.68
C PHE A 89 -1.17 -12.81 4.89
N GLU A 90 -0.87 -14.01 5.41
CA GLU A 90 0.51 -14.40 5.71
C GLU A 90 1.41 -14.41 4.47
N LYS A 91 0.89 -14.90 3.34
CA LYS A 91 1.61 -14.84 2.06
C LYS A 91 1.85 -13.40 1.64
N PHE A 92 0.80 -12.59 1.64
CA PHE A 92 0.87 -11.18 1.25
C PHE A 92 1.84 -10.39 2.14
N SER A 93 1.72 -10.46 3.47
CA SER A 93 2.61 -9.77 4.40
C SER A 93 4.04 -10.29 4.35
N GLY A 94 4.23 -11.60 4.14
CA GLY A 94 5.55 -12.21 4.01
C GLY A 94 6.33 -11.67 2.80
N GLU A 95 5.66 -11.42 1.67
CA GLU A 95 6.28 -10.81 0.49
C GLU A 95 6.75 -9.38 0.78
N TYR A 96 5.91 -8.53 1.40
CA TYR A 96 6.31 -7.16 1.80
C TYR A 96 7.45 -7.14 2.81
N LEU A 97 7.44 -8.05 3.79
CA LEU A 97 8.52 -8.15 4.77
C LEU A 97 9.83 -8.59 4.13
N LYS A 98 9.78 -9.56 3.22
CA LYS A 98 10.98 -10.09 2.56
C LYS A 98 11.60 -9.08 1.61
N GLU A 99 10.78 -8.53 0.72
CA GLU A 99 11.21 -7.75 -0.44
C GLU A 99 11.38 -6.26 -0.11
N ASP A 100 10.48 -5.69 0.71
CA ASP A 100 10.44 -4.24 0.97
C ASP A 100 10.76 -3.91 2.44
N LYS A 101 11.04 -4.91 3.28
CA LYS A 101 11.26 -4.77 4.74
C LYS A 101 10.10 -4.09 5.48
N VAL A 102 8.89 -4.21 4.96
CA VAL A 102 7.67 -3.64 5.57
C VAL A 102 6.93 -4.72 6.36
N ASP A 103 6.90 -4.60 7.68
CA ASP A 103 6.11 -5.49 8.54
C ASP A 103 4.66 -5.01 8.66
N LEU A 104 3.78 -5.62 7.87
CA LEU A 104 2.35 -5.28 7.88
C LEU A 104 1.64 -5.67 9.18
N ARG A 105 2.12 -6.71 9.89
CA ARG A 105 1.53 -7.11 11.19
C ARG A 105 1.85 -6.08 12.26
N ALA A 106 3.11 -5.63 12.31
CA ALA A 106 3.52 -4.56 13.20
C ALA A 106 2.73 -3.27 12.94
N ASN A 107 2.55 -2.90 11.68
CA ASN A 107 1.73 -1.74 11.31
C ASN A 107 0.27 -1.89 11.75
N LEU A 108 -0.37 -3.03 11.48
CA LEU A 108 -1.74 -3.30 11.92
C LEU A 108 -1.88 -3.26 13.45
N SER A 109 -0.85 -3.70 14.19
CA SER A 109 -0.83 -3.61 15.65
C SER A 109 -0.87 -2.15 16.13
N ARG A 110 -0.02 -1.28 15.55
CA ARG A 110 0.00 0.17 15.86
C ARG A 110 -1.33 0.86 15.50
N ILE A 111 -1.89 0.53 14.33
CA ILE A 111 -3.20 1.05 13.91
C ILE A 111 -4.28 0.65 14.92
N LYS A 112 -4.32 -0.63 15.32
CA LYS A 112 -5.27 -1.14 16.33
C LYS A 112 -5.08 -0.47 17.70
N ALA A 113 -3.85 -0.14 18.08
CA ALA A 113 -3.53 0.56 19.32
C ALA A 113 -3.89 2.06 19.30
N GLY A 114 -4.32 2.61 18.17
CA GLY A 114 -4.70 4.02 18.03
C GLY A 114 -3.53 4.95 17.71
N GLU A 115 -2.35 4.42 17.40
CA GLU A 115 -1.14 5.21 17.06
C GLU A 115 -1.15 5.74 15.60
N VAL A 116 -2.34 5.92 15.03
CA VAL A 116 -2.54 6.16 13.58
C VAL A 116 -1.79 7.40 13.09
N ASP A 117 -1.88 8.52 13.81
CA ASP A 117 -1.32 9.79 13.34
C ASP A 117 0.22 9.76 13.33
N ALA A 118 0.84 9.19 14.37
CA ALA A 118 2.28 9.00 14.45
C ALA A 118 2.77 8.03 13.37
N TRP A 119 2.09 6.88 13.23
CA TRP A 119 2.42 5.87 12.21
C TRP A 119 2.30 6.42 10.78
N LEU A 120 1.27 7.22 10.48
CA LEU A 120 1.11 7.88 9.17
C LEU A 120 2.25 8.85 8.88
N LYS A 121 2.62 9.68 9.86
CA LYS A 121 3.71 10.64 9.71
C LYS A 121 5.04 9.93 9.42
N GLU A 122 5.41 8.96 10.25
CA GLU A 122 6.62 8.15 10.08
C GLU A 122 6.62 7.44 8.71
N SER A 123 5.49 6.86 8.32
CA SER A 123 5.37 6.19 7.01
C SER A 123 5.54 7.17 5.85
N ALA A 124 4.92 8.35 5.93
CA ALA A 124 5.04 9.38 4.91
C ALA A 124 6.48 9.91 4.77
N GLU A 125 7.28 9.90 5.84
CA GLU A 125 8.70 10.26 5.83
C GLU A 125 9.55 9.13 5.24
N ASN A 126 9.30 7.88 5.64
CA ASN A 126 10.07 6.70 5.23
C ASN A 126 9.92 6.37 3.74
N PHE A 127 8.75 6.61 3.15
CA PHE A 127 8.46 6.25 1.76
C PHE A 127 8.67 7.43 0.80
N ARG A 128 9.87 8.02 0.84
CA ARG A 128 10.28 9.12 -0.03
C ARG A 128 11.65 8.89 -0.64
N CYS A 129 11.88 9.49 -1.80
CA CYS A 129 13.20 9.53 -2.40
C CYS A 129 14.14 10.40 -1.56
N ILE A 130 15.30 9.87 -1.18
CA ILE A 130 16.33 10.60 -0.44
C ILE A 130 16.92 11.80 -1.22
N HIS A 131 16.82 11.79 -2.55
CA HIS A 131 17.40 12.81 -3.41
C HIS A 131 16.44 13.95 -3.77
N CYS A 132 15.17 13.63 -4.03
CA CYS A 132 14.17 14.63 -4.45
C CYS A 132 12.99 14.80 -3.49
N GLY A 133 12.89 14.00 -2.43
CA GLY A 133 11.83 14.08 -1.42
C GLY A 133 10.43 13.64 -1.88
N LYS A 134 10.27 13.26 -3.15
CA LYS A 134 8.97 12.81 -3.69
C LYS A 134 8.60 11.42 -3.15
N PRO A 135 7.29 11.14 -2.93
CA PRO A 135 6.83 9.84 -2.46
C PRO A 135 7.22 8.70 -3.40
N LEU A 136 7.45 7.53 -2.83
CA LEU A 136 7.79 6.31 -3.55
C LEU A 136 6.92 5.13 -3.06
N PRO A 137 6.58 4.19 -3.93
CA PRO A 137 5.94 2.95 -3.54
C PRO A 137 6.94 2.04 -2.81
N THR A 138 6.44 1.06 -2.04
CA THR A 138 7.30 0.09 -1.34
C THR A 138 8.24 -0.64 -2.31
N SER A 139 7.77 -0.95 -3.51
CA SER A 139 8.52 -1.65 -4.56
C SER A 139 9.63 -0.81 -5.23
N SER A 140 9.81 0.46 -4.85
CA SER A 140 10.74 1.38 -5.54
C SER A 140 12.20 1.27 -5.11
N PHE A 141 12.55 0.46 -4.11
CA PHE A 141 13.95 0.25 -3.70
C PHE A 141 14.79 -0.56 -4.70
N ARG A 142 14.33 -0.74 -5.95
CA ARG A 142 14.92 -1.70 -6.90
C ARG A 142 15.88 -1.11 -7.93
N LYS A 143 16.29 0.16 -7.82
CA LYS A 143 17.58 0.74 -8.31
C LYS A 143 17.51 2.25 -8.56
N LYS A 144 16.44 2.79 -9.16
CA LYS A 144 16.35 4.21 -9.54
C LYS A 144 14.99 4.83 -9.23
N CYS A 145 15.01 6.08 -8.78
CA CYS A 145 13.82 6.89 -8.57
C CYS A 145 13.20 7.28 -9.92
N TYR A 146 11.95 6.89 -10.18
CA TYR A 146 11.24 7.27 -11.43
C TYR A 146 10.88 8.76 -11.50
N HIS A 147 11.05 9.51 -10.42
CA HIS A 147 10.83 10.96 -10.40
C HIS A 147 12.04 11.79 -10.81
N CYS A 148 13.25 11.39 -10.39
CA CYS A 148 14.48 12.17 -10.60
C CYS A 148 15.63 11.40 -11.27
N GLY A 149 15.45 10.11 -11.54
CA GLY A 149 16.44 9.25 -12.22
C GLY A 149 17.60 8.78 -11.34
N GLN A 150 17.76 9.32 -10.12
CA GLN A 150 18.85 8.99 -9.21
C GLN A 150 18.75 7.58 -8.65
N GLU A 151 19.89 6.97 -8.35
CA GLU A 151 19.94 5.63 -7.75
C GLU A 151 19.48 5.64 -6.29
N LEU A 152 18.68 4.63 -5.92
CA LEU A 152 18.17 4.45 -4.56
C LEU A 152 19.01 3.38 -3.85
N PRO A 153 19.29 3.57 -2.55
CA PRO A 153 19.99 2.57 -1.76
C PRO A 153 19.23 1.24 -1.78
N SER A 154 20.00 0.15 -1.89
CA SER A 154 19.52 -1.24 -1.95
C SER A 154 19.23 -1.80 -0.57
#